data_AF-A0A357FLF9-F1
#
_entry.id   AF-A0A357FLF9-F1
#
_cell.length_a   1.000
_cell.length_b   1.000
_cell.length_c   1.000
_cell.angle_alpha   90.00
_cell.angle_beta   90.00
_cell.angle_gamma   90.00
#
_symmetry.space_group_name_H-M   'P 1'
#
loop_
_entity.id
_entity.type
_entity.pdbx_description
1 polymer ?
#
loop_
_entity_poly.entity_id
_entity_poly.type
_entity_poly.pdbx_seq_one_letter_code
_entity_poly.pdbx_strand_id
1 'polypeptide(L)'
;MSGWEANRKSIISVTILFIGMVLAYAVVGLVLPQATLQEQYTFIMDRGTAYNSTDLSPERFAHGMTFLRINTYVLIVFFIFAFIYRGLGTSMALGWNAGVWAITLVTAVKVNMAAAASPILLALIATVALSPHVLLEGLAYLSGSLAAIFFSRGVTLYKPTDSRFFKVLNAVVVLAVVSFGMVILAAVVEHFWAPFMLGFL
;
A
#
# COMPACT_ATOMS: atom_id res chain seq x y z
N MET A 1 -28.81 6.08 -12.32
CA MET A 1 -27.66 5.21 -11.98
C MET A 1 -27.98 4.50 -10.69
N SER A 2 -27.94 3.17 -10.69
CA SER A 2 -28.05 2.41 -9.44
C SER A 2 -26.80 2.64 -8.56
N GLY A 3 -26.93 2.45 -7.25
CA GLY A 3 -25.77 2.55 -6.35
C GLY A 3 -24.64 1.58 -6.72
N TRP A 4 -25.01 0.40 -7.25
CA TRP A 4 -24.06 -0.60 -7.75
C TRP A 4 -23.26 -0.10 -8.96
N GLU A 5 -23.93 0.49 -9.95
CA GLU A 5 -23.26 1.05 -11.15
C GLU A 5 -22.26 2.15 -10.78
N ALA A 6 -22.63 3.01 -9.82
CA ALA A 6 -21.74 4.06 -9.32
C ALA A 6 -20.51 3.46 -8.64
N ASN A 7 -20.71 2.49 -7.74
CA ASN A 7 -19.62 1.82 -7.04
C ASN A 7 -18.69 1.09 -8.00
N ARG A 8 -19.24 0.37 -8.98
CA ARG A 8 -18.46 -0.35 -10.00
C ARG A 8 -17.61 0.61 -10.83
N LYS A 9 -18.16 1.74 -11.28
CA LYS A 9 -17.40 2.76 -12.00
C LYS A 9 -16.26 3.31 -11.14
N SER A 10 -16.53 3.63 -9.88
CA SER A 10 -15.50 4.11 -8.95
C SER A 10 -14.37 3.11 -8.75
N ILE A 11 -14.69 1.82 -8.57
CA ILE A 11 -13.69 0.75 -8.43
C ILE A 11 -12.80 0.71 -9.69
N ILE A 12 -13.41 0.64 -10.87
CA ILE A 12 -12.66 0.59 -12.14
C ILE A 12 -11.75 1.82 -12.29
N SER A 13 -12.27 3.02 -12.06
CA SER A 13 -11.48 4.25 -12.17
C SER A 13 -10.30 4.27 -11.21
N VAL A 14 -10.52 3.89 -9.94
CA VAL A 14 -9.45 3.83 -8.93
C VAL A 14 -8.40 2.78 -9.29
N THR A 15 -8.81 1.61 -9.79
CA THR A 15 -7.89 0.57 -10.25
C THR A 15 -7.05 1.04 -11.42
N ILE A 16 -7.64 1.69 -12.42
CA ILE A 16 -6.90 2.22 -13.59
C ILE A 16 -5.89 3.29 -13.14
N LEU A 17 -6.31 4.21 -12.26
CA LEU A 17 -5.40 5.23 -11.71
C LEU A 17 -4.22 4.60 -10.98
N PHE A 18 -4.48 3.61 -10.13
CA PHE A 18 -3.45 2.90 -9.39
C PHE A 18 -2.47 2.19 -10.33
N ILE A 19 -2.96 1.44 -11.32
CA ILE A 19 -2.11 0.78 -12.32
C ILE A 19 -1.27 1.81 -13.08
N GLY A 20 -1.86 2.93 -13.50
CA GLY A 20 -1.13 4.01 -14.15
C GLY A 20 0.01 4.57 -13.28
N MET A 21 -0.24 4.79 -11.99
CA MET A 21 0.78 5.23 -11.04
C MET A 21 1.88 4.18 -10.86
N VAL A 22 1.52 2.90 -10.70
CA VAL A 22 2.49 1.79 -10.56
C VAL A 22 3.39 1.73 -11.79
N LEU A 23 2.82 1.79 -12.99
CA LEU A 23 3.57 1.77 -14.24
C LEU A 23 4.49 3.00 -14.38
N ALA A 24 4.01 4.19 -14.00
CA ALA A 24 4.83 5.40 -14.03
C ALA A 24 6.04 5.29 -13.09
N TYR A 25 5.83 4.84 -11.84
CA TYR A 25 6.92 4.60 -10.90
C TYR A 25 7.84 3.46 -11.38
N ALA A 26 7.31 2.42 -12.01
CA ALA A 26 8.12 1.34 -12.56
C ALA A 26 9.01 1.85 -13.70
N VAL A 27 8.51 2.71 -14.59
CA VAL A 27 9.32 3.34 -15.64
C VAL A 27 10.44 4.19 -15.03
N VAL A 28 10.14 5.03 -14.04
CA VAL A 28 11.16 5.80 -13.31
C VAL A 28 12.19 4.86 -12.68
N GLY A 29 11.72 3.81 -12.00
CA GLY A 29 12.53 2.75 -11.42
C GLY A 29 13.43 2.06 -12.44
N LEU A 30 12.97 1.83 -13.67
CA LEU A 30 13.75 1.14 -14.71
C LEU A 30 14.81 2.07 -15.33
N VAL A 31 14.45 3.33 -15.59
CA VAL A 31 15.33 4.30 -16.26
C VAL A 31 16.46 4.79 -15.36
N LEU A 32 16.21 5.00 -14.07
CA LEU A 32 17.21 5.58 -13.18
C LEU A 32 18.31 4.57 -12.78
N PRO A 33 19.56 5.03 -12.62
CA PRO A 33 20.62 4.22 -12.01
C PRO A 33 20.24 3.77 -10.60
N GLN A 34 20.72 2.59 -10.20
CA GLN A 34 20.42 2.02 -8.88
C GLN A 34 20.84 2.96 -7.73
N ALA A 35 22.01 3.60 -7.82
CA ALA A 35 22.48 4.54 -6.81
C ALA A 35 21.51 5.73 -6.64
N THR A 36 21.01 6.28 -7.75
CA THR A 36 20.03 7.38 -7.74
C THR A 36 18.70 6.95 -7.14
N LEU A 37 18.24 5.72 -7.40
CA LEU A 37 17.04 5.19 -6.77
C LEU A 37 17.20 5.02 -5.27
N GLN A 38 18.34 4.46 -4.84
CA GLN A 38 18.66 4.29 -3.43
C GLN A 38 18.72 5.63 -2.70
N GLU A 39 19.26 6.68 -3.32
CA GLU A 39 19.35 8.02 -2.73
C GLU A 39 18.01 8.77 -2.72
N GLN A 40 17.31 8.82 -3.85
CA GLN A 40 16.08 9.62 -3.99
C GLN A 40 14.86 8.97 -3.37
N TYR A 41 14.85 7.63 -3.26
CA TYR A 41 13.75 6.86 -2.70
C TYR A 41 14.14 6.17 -1.38
N THR A 42 15.16 6.67 -0.67
CA THR A 42 15.52 6.20 0.68
C THR A 42 14.31 6.13 1.59
N PHE A 43 13.40 7.11 1.52
CA PHE A 43 12.18 7.12 2.34
C PHE A 43 11.20 5.97 2.06
N ILE A 44 11.29 5.32 0.89
CA ILE A 44 10.53 4.10 0.56
C ILE A 44 11.29 2.86 0.99
N MET A 45 12.61 2.87 0.81
CA MET A 45 13.48 1.70 0.92
C MET A 45 14.00 1.46 2.35
N ASP A 46 14.33 2.52 3.07
CA ASP A 46 14.74 2.51 4.47
C ASP A 46 13.53 2.87 5.34
N ARG A 47 12.68 1.87 5.56
CA ARG A 47 11.51 2.01 6.45
C ARG A 47 11.88 1.87 7.94
N GLY A 48 13.17 1.97 8.28
CA GLY A 48 13.71 1.83 9.63
C GLY A 48 14.74 0.71 9.75
N THR A 49 15.42 0.66 10.90
CA THR A 49 16.61 -0.16 11.21
C THR A 49 16.46 -1.68 11.06
N ALA A 50 15.28 -2.17 10.71
CA ALA A 50 15.03 -3.59 10.44
C ALA A 50 15.26 -3.98 8.97
N TYR A 51 15.14 -3.03 8.02
CA TYR A 51 15.31 -3.30 6.59
C TYR A 51 16.69 -2.85 6.12
N ASN A 52 17.75 -3.46 6.66
CA ASN A 52 19.13 -3.10 6.33
C ASN A 52 19.63 -3.69 5.00
N SER A 53 18.81 -4.52 4.35
CA SER A 53 19.14 -5.13 3.06
C SER A 53 18.09 -4.82 1.99
N THR A 54 18.59 -4.60 0.78
CA THR A 54 17.77 -4.45 -0.44
C THR A 54 17.69 -5.75 -1.25
N ASP A 55 18.27 -6.84 -0.73
CA ASP A 55 18.19 -8.17 -1.33
C ASP A 55 16.78 -8.77 -1.29
N LEU A 56 16.59 -9.83 -2.07
CA LEU A 56 15.37 -10.64 -2.05
C LEU A 56 15.61 -11.88 -1.17
N SER A 57 15.96 -11.65 0.09
CA SER A 57 16.16 -12.72 1.07
C SER A 57 14.89 -13.00 1.88
N PRO A 58 14.62 -14.26 2.28
CA PRO A 58 13.54 -14.58 3.22
C PRO A 58 13.62 -13.78 4.53
N GLU A 59 14.83 -13.53 5.03
CA GLU A 59 15.10 -12.82 6.28
C GLU A 59 14.57 -11.38 6.25
N ARG A 60 14.66 -10.71 5.09
CA ARG A 60 14.15 -9.34 4.90
C ARG A 60 12.65 -9.22 5.20
N PHE A 61 11.88 -10.26 4.89
CA PHE A 61 10.41 -10.26 5.02
C PHE A 61 9.93 -10.90 6.33
N ALA A 62 10.84 -11.41 7.17
CA ALA A 62 10.50 -12.03 8.46
C ALA A 62 10.18 -11.01 9.58
N HIS A 63 9.79 -9.77 9.24
CA HIS A 63 9.62 -8.65 10.16
C HIS A 63 8.17 -8.16 10.29
N GLY A 64 7.19 -9.07 10.31
CA GLY A 64 5.76 -8.75 10.33
C GLY A 64 5.32 -7.75 11.41
N MET A 65 5.93 -7.76 12.61
CA MET A 65 5.61 -6.78 13.66
C MET A 65 6.11 -5.37 13.33
N THR A 66 7.31 -5.25 12.77
CA THR A 66 7.86 -3.97 12.29
C THR A 66 7.01 -3.44 11.15
N PHE A 67 6.65 -4.31 10.21
CA PHE A 67 5.72 -4.00 9.13
C PHE A 67 4.37 -3.47 9.64
N LEU A 68 3.74 -4.18 10.58
CA LEU A 68 2.46 -3.77 11.16
C LEU A 68 2.54 -2.38 11.78
N ARG A 69 3.61 -2.11 12.54
CA ARG A 69 3.83 -0.81 13.18
C ARG A 69 3.96 0.31 12.15
N ILE A 70 4.82 0.15 11.15
CA ILE A 70 5.06 1.17 10.12
C ILE A 70 3.79 1.44 9.34
N ASN A 71 3.12 0.39 8.84
CA ASN A 71 1.92 0.53 8.03
C ASN A 71 0.72 1.04 8.83
N THR A 72 0.71 0.85 10.16
CA THR A 72 -0.26 1.53 11.04
C THR A 72 -0.04 3.04 11.08
N TYR A 73 1.21 3.51 11.18
CA TYR A 73 1.49 4.95 11.10
C TYR A 73 1.13 5.54 9.74
N VAL A 74 1.46 4.84 8.66
CA VAL A 74 1.09 5.25 7.29
C VAL A 74 -0.44 5.33 7.15
N LEU A 75 -1.17 4.34 7.68
CA LEU A 75 -2.64 4.35 7.70
C LEU A 75 -3.20 5.57 8.44
N ILE A 76 -2.65 5.90 9.62
CA ILE A 76 -3.05 7.08 10.40
C ILE A 76 -2.79 8.37 9.62
N VAL A 77 -1.63 8.50 8.99
CA VAL A 77 -1.27 9.67 8.17
C VAL A 77 -2.25 9.84 7.01
N PHE A 78 -2.57 8.77 6.27
CA PHE A 78 -3.54 8.87 5.18
C PHE A 78 -4.96 9.08 5.66
N PHE A 79 -5.34 8.54 6.82
CA PHE A 79 -6.61 8.88 7.45
C PHE A 79 -6.70 10.39 7.71
N ILE A 80 -5.68 11.01 8.30
CA ILE A 80 -5.64 12.45 8.56
C ILE A 80 -5.72 13.25 7.25
N PHE A 81 -4.91 12.90 6.25
CA PHE A 81 -4.94 13.60 4.95
C PHE A 81 -6.27 13.44 4.22
N ALA A 82 -6.87 12.25 4.23
CA ALA A 82 -8.17 12.02 3.63
C ALA A 82 -9.30 12.69 4.43
N PHE A 83 -9.14 12.87 5.75
CA PHE A 83 -10.10 13.62 6.54
C PHE A 83 -10.10 15.11 6.17
N ILE A 84 -8.92 15.71 5.99
CA ILE A 84 -8.75 17.14 5.68
C ILE A 84 -9.03 17.41 4.19
N TYR A 85 -8.33 16.70 3.31
CA TYR A 85 -8.29 16.97 1.87
C TYR A 85 -9.19 16.04 1.04
N ARG A 86 -9.91 15.12 1.69
CA ARG A 86 -10.86 14.20 1.06
C ARG A 86 -10.22 13.41 -0.08
N GLY A 87 -10.76 13.52 -1.29
CA GLY A 87 -10.31 12.76 -2.46
C GLY A 87 -8.84 13.00 -2.83
N LEU A 88 -8.27 14.18 -2.52
CA LEU A 88 -6.84 14.44 -2.73
C LEU A 88 -5.99 13.61 -1.77
N GLY A 89 -6.40 13.49 -0.51
CA GLY A 89 -5.73 12.63 0.48
C GLY A 89 -5.78 11.15 0.09
N THR A 90 -6.92 10.68 -0.43
CA THR A 90 -7.04 9.31 -0.96
C THR A 90 -6.14 9.09 -2.18
N SER A 91 -6.05 10.08 -3.07
CA SER A 91 -5.17 9.99 -4.25
C SER A 91 -3.69 9.92 -3.85
N MET A 92 -3.30 10.64 -2.79
CA MET A 92 -1.96 10.56 -2.21
C MET A 92 -1.69 9.15 -1.62
N ALA A 93 -2.65 8.55 -0.93
CA ALA A 93 -2.53 7.19 -0.40
C ALA A 93 -2.33 6.14 -1.50
N LEU A 94 -3.07 6.28 -2.61
CA LEU A 94 -2.92 5.44 -3.80
C LEU A 94 -1.54 5.61 -4.43
N GLY A 95 -1.08 6.86 -4.61
CA GLY A 95 0.23 7.17 -5.18
C GLY A 95 1.38 6.67 -4.30
N TRP A 96 1.26 6.81 -2.98
CA TRP A 96 2.24 6.26 -2.04
C TRP A 96 2.38 4.75 -2.18
N ASN A 97 1.27 4.01 -2.14
CA ASN A 97 1.36 2.56 -2.28
C ASN A 97 1.87 2.15 -3.67
N ALA A 98 1.42 2.82 -4.73
CA ALA A 98 1.91 2.57 -6.08
C ALA A 98 3.44 2.75 -6.18
N GLY A 99 3.97 3.81 -5.57
CA GLY A 99 5.40 4.08 -5.50
C GLY A 99 6.16 3.05 -4.68
N VAL A 100 5.66 2.72 -3.50
CA VAL A 100 6.19 1.65 -2.64
C VAL A 100 6.33 0.36 -3.44
N TRP A 101 5.26 -0.06 -4.11
CA TRP A 101 5.22 -1.33 -4.82
C TRP A 101 6.24 -1.36 -5.94
N ALA A 102 6.17 -0.38 -6.83
CA ALA A 102 6.98 -0.34 -8.04
C ALA A 102 8.46 -0.15 -7.73
N ILE A 103 8.81 0.82 -6.86
CA ILE A 103 10.21 1.11 -6.54
C ILE A 103 10.86 -0.04 -5.76
N THR A 104 10.14 -0.64 -4.81
CA THR A 104 10.66 -1.80 -4.07
C THR A 104 10.91 -2.97 -5.01
N LEU A 105 9.94 -3.29 -5.88
CA LEU A 105 10.06 -4.41 -6.83
C LEU A 105 11.21 -4.19 -7.82
N VAL A 106 11.26 -3.03 -8.48
CA VAL A 106 12.29 -2.75 -9.49
C VAL A 106 13.68 -2.71 -8.87
N THR A 107 13.83 -2.10 -7.69
CA THR A 107 15.13 -2.04 -7.01
C THR A 107 15.59 -3.42 -6.56
N ALA A 108 14.68 -4.20 -5.97
CA ALA A 108 14.97 -5.57 -5.55
C ALA A 108 15.40 -6.44 -6.75
N VAL A 109 14.74 -6.33 -7.89
CA VAL A 109 15.16 -7.05 -9.11
C VAL A 109 16.52 -6.56 -9.60
N LYS A 110 16.77 -5.24 -9.67
CA LYS A 110 18.06 -4.68 -10.12
C LYS A 110 19.24 -5.16 -9.28
N VAL A 111 19.09 -5.16 -7.94
CA VAL A 111 20.14 -5.58 -7.00
C VAL A 111 20.52 -7.05 -7.20
N ASN A 112 19.54 -7.92 -7.43
CA ASN A 112 19.74 -9.37 -7.49
C ASN A 112 19.99 -9.89 -8.91
N MET A 113 19.78 -9.06 -9.95
CA MET A 113 19.85 -9.48 -11.35
C MET A 113 21.24 -10.00 -11.77
N ALA A 114 22.32 -9.42 -11.23
CA ALA A 114 23.68 -9.83 -11.59
C ALA A 114 24.05 -11.23 -11.10
N ALA A 115 23.42 -11.69 -10.01
CA ALA A 115 23.65 -13.00 -9.42
C ALA A 115 22.61 -14.05 -9.86
N ALA A 116 21.52 -13.62 -10.50
CA ALA A 116 20.41 -14.51 -10.86
C ALA A 116 20.71 -15.34 -12.11
N ALA A 117 20.44 -16.65 -12.04
CA ALA A 117 20.54 -17.55 -13.18
C ALA A 117 19.56 -17.19 -14.32
N SER A 118 18.39 -16.63 -13.96
CA SER A 118 17.40 -16.12 -14.91
C SER A 118 16.78 -14.82 -14.40
N PRO A 119 17.10 -13.67 -15.00
CA PRO A 119 16.50 -12.38 -14.64
C PRO A 119 14.98 -12.34 -14.76
N ILE A 120 14.42 -13.09 -15.72
CA ILE A 120 12.97 -13.18 -15.94
C ILE A 120 12.32 -13.94 -14.78
N LEU A 121 12.89 -15.08 -14.38
CA LEU A 121 12.37 -15.87 -13.27
C LEU A 121 12.46 -15.09 -11.95
N LEU A 122 13.56 -14.38 -11.71
CA LEU A 122 13.73 -13.47 -10.58
C LEU A 122 12.60 -12.46 -10.50
N ALA A 123 12.31 -11.76 -11.61
CA ALA A 123 11.26 -10.75 -11.65
C ALA A 123 9.86 -11.34 -11.39
N LEU A 124 9.58 -12.54 -11.92
CA LEU A 124 8.31 -13.22 -11.70
C LEU A 124 8.13 -13.63 -10.23
N ILE A 125 9.13 -14.29 -9.64
CA ILE A 125 9.07 -14.72 -8.24
C ILE A 125 8.99 -13.51 -7.31
N ALA A 126 9.79 -12.46 -7.54
CA ALA A 126 9.71 -11.22 -6.76
C ALA A 126 8.31 -10.60 -6.84
N THR A 127 7.70 -10.56 -8.03
CA THR A 127 6.34 -10.04 -8.19
C THR A 127 5.34 -10.87 -7.40
N VAL A 128 5.38 -12.20 -7.48
CA VAL A 128 4.45 -13.08 -6.76
C VAL A 128 4.68 -13.06 -5.24
N ALA A 129 5.94 -12.92 -4.80
CA ALA A 129 6.28 -12.81 -3.38
C ALA A 129 5.77 -11.50 -2.77
N LEU A 130 5.95 -10.37 -3.47
CA LEU A 130 5.64 -9.05 -2.93
C LEU A 130 4.16 -8.65 -3.11
N SER A 131 3.52 -9.02 -4.22
CA SER A 131 2.19 -8.48 -4.57
C SER A 131 1.10 -8.72 -3.50
N PRO A 132 0.98 -9.90 -2.86
CA PRO A 132 -0.16 -10.16 -1.98
C PRO A 132 -0.25 -9.24 -0.76
N HIS A 133 0.86 -8.96 -0.06
CA HIS A 133 0.82 -8.06 1.10
C HIS A 133 0.64 -6.59 0.66
N VAL A 134 1.29 -6.17 -0.44
CA VAL A 134 1.16 -4.80 -0.97
C VAL A 134 -0.26 -4.48 -1.44
N LEU A 135 -0.95 -5.46 -2.02
CA LEU A 135 -2.38 -5.33 -2.37
C LEU A 135 -3.24 -5.16 -1.12
N LEU A 136 -2.97 -5.93 -0.06
CA LEU A 136 -3.67 -5.81 1.22
C LEU A 136 -3.40 -4.45 1.89
N GLU A 137 -2.15 -3.94 1.86
CA GLU A 137 -1.83 -2.58 2.29
C GLU A 137 -2.66 -1.53 1.52
N GLY A 138 -2.79 -1.69 0.20
CA GLY A 138 -3.52 -0.75 -0.64
C GLY A 138 -5.00 -0.71 -0.34
N LEU A 139 -5.60 -1.89 -0.15
CA LEU A 139 -6.99 -2.01 0.25
C LEU A 139 -7.21 -1.44 1.66
N ALA A 140 -6.25 -1.62 2.57
CA ALA A 140 -6.27 -1.00 3.88
C ALA A 140 -6.29 0.53 3.76
N TYR A 141 -5.31 1.13 3.08
CA TYR A 141 -5.21 2.58 2.96
C TYR A 141 -6.40 3.21 2.23
N LEU A 142 -6.95 2.53 1.22
CA LEU A 142 -8.16 2.98 0.54
C LEU A 142 -9.36 2.95 1.49
N SER A 143 -9.56 1.85 2.22
CA SER A 143 -10.67 1.70 3.17
C SER A 143 -10.58 2.70 4.32
N GLY A 144 -9.37 2.90 4.88
CA GLY A 144 -9.11 3.90 5.90
C GLY A 144 -9.34 5.33 5.40
N SER A 145 -8.93 5.62 4.17
CA SER A 145 -9.19 6.92 3.54
C SER A 145 -10.69 7.17 3.34
N LEU A 146 -11.46 6.15 2.93
CA LEU A 146 -12.92 6.25 2.81
C LEU A 146 -13.59 6.48 4.16
N ALA A 147 -13.15 5.78 5.21
CA ALA A 147 -13.61 6.03 6.58
C ALA A 147 -13.37 7.49 6.98
N ALA A 148 -12.19 8.03 6.69
CA ALA A 148 -11.85 9.43 6.96
C ALA A 148 -12.70 10.42 6.16
N ILE A 149 -12.97 10.16 4.89
CA ILE A 149 -13.85 10.99 4.05
C ILE A 149 -15.27 11.02 4.62
N PHE A 150 -15.84 9.85 4.95
CA PHE A 150 -17.18 9.77 5.51
C PHE A 150 -17.26 10.46 6.87
N PHE A 151 -16.22 10.31 7.69
CA PHE A 151 -16.15 11.02 8.96
C PHE A 151 -16.09 12.54 8.78
N SER A 152 -15.21 13.02 7.89
CA SER A 152 -15.07 14.43 7.52
C SER A 152 -16.39 15.04 7.06
N ARG A 153 -17.12 14.35 6.16
CA ARG A 153 -18.44 14.81 5.71
C ARG A 153 -19.49 14.71 6.82
N GLY A 154 -19.44 13.66 7.64
CA GLY A 154 -20.35 13.44 8.75
C GLY A 154 -20.31 14.60 9.76
N VAL A 155 -19.12 15.00 10.20
CA VAL A 155 -18.94 16.11 11.14
C VAL A 155 -19.25 17.48 10.52
N THR A 156 -19.10 17.62 9.21
CA THR A 156 -19.42 18.87 8.51
C THR A 156 -20.93 19.06 8.32
N LEU A 157 -21.67 17.97 8.11
CA LEU A 157 -23.08 18.02 7.71
C LEU A 157 -24.07 17.82 8.86
N TYR A 158 -23.71 17.05 9.88
CA TYR A 158 -24.64 16.64 10.94
C TYR A 158 -24.18 17.13 12.32
N LYS A 159 -25.16 17.50 13.16
CA LYS A 159 -24.89 17.76 14.58
C LYS A 159 -24.63 16.44 15.32
N PRO A 160 -23.79 16.42 16.37
CA PRO A 160 -23.52 15.20 17.14
C PRO A 160 -24.76 14.54 17.78
N THR A 161 -25.86 15.28 17.94
CA THR A 161 -27.13 14.77 18.47
C THR A 161 -28.06 14.17 17.40
N ASP A 162 -27.71 14.28 16.12
CA ASP A 162 -28.52 13.78 15.01
C ASP A 162 -28.34 12.27 14.86
N SER A 163 -29.45 11.51 14.78
CA SER A 163 -29.40 10.06 14.56
C SER A 163 -28.69 9.66 13.25
N ARG A 164 -28.69 10.56 12.25
CA ARG A 164 -27.95 10.39 10.99
C ARG A 164 -26.44 10.42 11.20
N PHE A 165 -25.95 11.22 12.15
CA PHE A 165 -24.53 11.24 12.51
C PHE A 165 -24.07 9.87 13.01
N PHE A 166 -24.83 9.25 13.91
CA PHE A 166 -24.50 7.92 14.43
C PHE A 166 -24.51 6.83 13.36
N LYS A 167 -25.38 6.93 12.36
CA LYS A 167 -25.36 6.01 11.20
C LYS A 167 -24.06 6.14 10.39
N VAL A 168 -23.61 7.37 10.15
CA VAL A 168 -22.31 7.62 9.49
C VAL A 168 -21.16 7.12 10.36
N LEU A 169 -21.20 7.40 11.67
CA LEU A 169 -20.15 6.98 12.60
C LEU A 169 -20.01 5.45 12.64
N ASN A 170 -21.11 4.71 12.66
CA ASN A 170 -21.06 3.24 12.59
C ASN A 170 -20.39 2.75 11.30
N ALA A 171 -20.71 3.35 10.14
CA ALA A 171 -20.06 3.01 8.88
C ALA A 171 -18.55 3.35 8.90
N VAL A 172 -18.17 4.48 9.52
CA VAL A 172 -16.76 4.88 9.71
C VAL A 172 -16.02 3.86 10.56
N VAL A 173 -16.59 3.44 11.70
CA VAL A 173 -15.98 2.45 12.60
C VAL A 173 -15.80 1.12 11.90
N VAL A 174 -16.82 0.64 11.16
CA VAL A 174 -16.71 -0.61 10.39
C VAL A 174 -15.57 -0.53 9.37
N LEU A 175 -15.50 0.55 8.58
CA LEU A 175 -14.43 0.73 7.59
C LEU A 175 -13.05 0.85 8.23
N ALA A 176 -12.94 1.51 9.39
CA ALA A 176 -11.68 1.62 10.13
C ALA A 176 -11.21 0.25 10.67
N VAL A 177 -12.13 -0.57 11.18
CA VAL A 177 -11.83 -1.94 11.64
C VAL A 177 -11.40 -2.82 10.46
N VAL A 178 -12.13 -2.78 9.34
CA VAL A 178 -11.77 -3.50 8.12
C VAL A 178 -10.39 -3.08 7.62
N SER A 179 -10.14 -1.78 7.58
CA SER A 179 -8.85 -1.21 7.17
C SER A 179 -7.71 -1.72 8.05
N PHE A 180 -7.86 -1.67 9.38
CA PHE A 180 -6.83 -2.13 10.30
C PHE A 180 -6.62 -3.65 10.23
N GLY A 181 -7.72 -4.41 10.09
CA GLY A 181 -7.66 -5.86 9.87
C GLY A 181 -6.89 -6.24 8.60
N MET A 182 -7.01 -5.46 7.52
CA MET A 182 -6.23 -5.66 6.30
C MET A 182 -4.73 -5.40 6.51
N VAL A 183 -4.35 -4.43 7.35
CA VAL A 183 -2.92 -4.22 7.70
C VAL A 183 -2.37 -5.41 8.48
N ILE A 184 -3.14 -5.94 9.43
CA ILE A 184 -2.75 -7.15 10.17
C ILE A 184 -2.59 -8.33 9.21
N LEU A 185 -3.54 -8.55 8.31
CA LEU A 185 -3.45 -9.62 7.33
C LEU A 185 -2.25 -9.42 6.39
N ALA A 186 -1.98 -8.20 5.95
CA ALA A 186 -0.80 -7.87 5.15
C ALA A 186 0.49 -8.22 5.89
N ALA A 187 0.57 -7.94 7.19
CA ALA A 187 1.73 -8.28 8.03
C ALA A 187 1.95 -9.79 8.14
N VAL A 188 0.87 -10.55 8.26
CA VAL A 188 0.91 -12.03 8.27
C VAL A 188 1.37 -12.55 6.92
N VAL A 189 0.82 -12.02 5.83
CA VAL A 189 1.21 -12.40 4.46
C VAL A 189 2.68 -12.06 4.21
N GLU A 190 3.15 -10.89 4.60
CA GLU A 190 4.57 -10.55 4.50
C GLU A 190 5.44 -11.55 5.27
N HIS A 191 5.06 -11.89 6.50
CA HIS A 191 5.86 -12.76 7.35
C HIS A 191 5.95 -14.21 6.88
N PHE A 192 4.92 -14.74 6.22
CA PHE A 192 4.87 -16.15 5.81
C PHE A 192 4.97 -16.37 4.30
N TRP A 193 4.21 -15.60 3.51
CA TRP A 193 4.11 -15.82 2.06
C TRP A 193 5.37 -15.36 1.32
N ALA A 194 5.87 -14.16 1.63
CA ALA A 194 7.04 -13.64 0.92
C ALA A 194 8.28 -14.53 1.16
N PRO A 195 8.64 -14.94 2.39
CA PRO A 195 9.72 -15.89 2.63
C PRO A 195 9.54 -17.23 1.90
N PHE A 196 8.32 -17.78 1.91
CA PHE A 196 8.02 -19.03 1.20
C PHE A 196 8.29 -18.92 -0.30
N MET A 197 7.81 -17.84 -0.93
CA MET A 197 8.01 -17.63 -2.38
C MET A 197 9.47 -17.34 -2.73
N LEU A 198 10.18 -16.62 -1.88
CA LEU A 198 11.60 -16.32 -2.11
C LEU A 198 12.50 -17.54 -1.91
N GLY A 199 12.04 -18.58 -1.21
CA GLY A 199 12.75 -19.87 -1.13
C GLY A 199 12.84 -20.63 -2.47
N PHE A 200 12.16 -20.17 -3.53
CA PHE A 200 12.28 -20.72 -4.88
C PHE A 200 13.29 -19.99 -5.78
N LEU A 201 13.94 -18.93 -5.28
CA LEU A 201 15.06 -18.24 -5.95
C LEU A 201 16.38 -18.99 -5.71
#